data_AF-A0A380MTQ8-F1
#
_entry.id   AF-A0A380MTQ8-F1
#
_cell.length_a   1.000
_cell.length_b   1.000
_cell.length_c   1.000
_cell.angle_alpha   90.00
_cell.angle_beta   90.00
_cell.angle_gamma   90.00
#
_symmetry.space_group_name_H-M   'P 1'
#
loop_
_entity.id
_entity.type
_entity.pdbx_description
1 polymer ?
#
loop_
_entity_poly.entity_id
_entity_poly.type
_entity_poly.pdbx_seq_one_letter_code
_entity_poly.pdbx_strand_id
1 'polypeptide(L)'
;MSTHINNTLSFQLGMLTYQNKQAQLHTIRAPLLLRLLLSASKIGGSVSLEQWQAAIHRETTNDTILERSQILRVIQDIEQTFKKLEIPITIEYAPRHRSSGPWTLKFTSNTITLDTHREQPLFLQRIIFNPSDSTDPQWFKQLSNIILILLNSDALYMQNLPYEAAEILISADKLSLTPDMQGLLLLRHAKALKAAGDFFAAKEITESIIQNKLFTPASAIGSYARFYLARIDYDSAPRLHYAALLESCPPPPAYPHANYTTLMHWHNLQALLLRRKIENQTHPDIENFRQALYHIEEALYLAFWSSNLNEAQNYIINLAFLFQRMLKYGWSNIENILTCYQISLAFSDKCGCGERSILDRIFFAQFYWENEAEILSCTVSRTFLSDELNPTKEEFYTNALNILRNNDDYRQKIDIYLLYAKYAQKYLKHKQKYPIIQTAIQLLETDELYSENSDFDHKEEIKKLKAMLSKAFC
;
A
#
# COMPACT_ATOMS: atom_id res chain seq x y z
N MET A 1 36.21 -43.12 29.23
CA MET A 1 35.05 -42.23 29.39
C MET A 1 35.02 -41.27 28.21
N SER A 2 34.22 -41.58 27.18
CA SER A 2 33.97 -40.64 26.09
C SER A 2 33.05 -39.56 26.64
N THR A 3 33.57 -38.35 26.81
CA THR A 3 32.73 -37.15 26.97
C THR A 3 31.88 -37.05 25.70
N HIS A 4 30.60 -37.43 25.79
CA HIS A 4 29.63 -37.05 24.77
C HIS A 4 29.61 -35.53 24.74
N ILE A 5 30.32 -34.94 23.79
CA ILE A 5 30.20 -33.52 23.48
C ILE A 5 28.76 -33.34 23.03
N ASN A 6 27.95 -32.74 23.90
CA ASN A 6 26.56 -32.43 23.61
C ASN A 6 26.54 -31.34 22.53
N ASN A 7 26.44 -31.77 21.26
CA ASN A 7 26.33 -30.90 20.09
C ASN A 7 24.90 -30.40 19.90
N THR A 8 24.27 -30.00 20.99
CA THR A 8 22.89 -29.57 21.05
C THR A 8 22.84 -28.06 21.13
N LEU A 9 22.02 -27.49 20.25
CA LEU A 9 21.84 -26.06 20.09
C LEU A 9 20.43 -25.74 20.62
N SER A 10 20.33 -24.86 21.61
CA SER A 10 19.06 -24.48 22.22
C SER A 10 18.74 -23.01 21.98
N PHE A 11 17.46 -22.73 21.76
CA PHE A 11 16.96 -21.38 21.50
C PHE A 11 15.90 -21.01 22.53
N GLN A 12 16.11 -19.89 23.24
CA GLN A 12 15.17 -19.37 24.21
C GLN A 12 15.18 -17.84 24.16
N LEU A 13 14.02 -17.21 23.91
CA LEU A 13 13.82 -15.76 23.99
C LEU A 13 14.84 -14.92 23.19
N GLY A 14 15.20 -15.34 21.97
CA GLY A 14 16.16 -14.60 21.13
C GLY A 14 17.64 -14.88 21.45
N MET A 15 17.92 -15.80 22.38
CA MET A 15 19.26 -16.27 22.73
C MET A 15 19.51 -17.66 22.15
N LEU A 16 20.63 -17.82 21.45
CA LEU A 16 21.15 -19.09 20.96
C LEU A 16 22.22 -19.61 21.94
N THR A 17 22.10 -20.85 22.39
CA THR A 17 23.10 -21.48 23.27
C THR A 17 23.70 -22.73 22.64
N TYR A 18 25.02 -22.83 22.62
CA TYR A 18 25.78 -24.01 22.17
C TYR A 18 26.99 -24.22 23.08
N GLN A 19 27.15 -25.43 23.63
CA GLN A 19 28.26 -25.77 24.54
C GLN A 19 28.50 -24.73 25.65
N ASN A 20 27.43 -24.28 26.32
CA ASN A 20 27.43 -23.25 27.38
C ASN A 20 27.82 -21.82 26.93
N LYS A 21 27.96 -21.57 25.63
CA LYS A 21 28.16 -20.24 25.06
C LYS A 21 26.84 -19.68 24.59
N GLN A 22 26.62 -18.39 24.81
CA GLN A 22 25.37 -17.72 24.49
C GLN A 22 25.62 -16.59 23.50
N ALA A 23 24.76 -16.50 22.48
CA ALA A 23 24.76 -15.41 21.52
C ALA A 23 23.34 -14.83 21.39
N GLN A 24 23.23 -13.52 21.57
CA GLN A 24 22.00 -12.79 21.33
C GLN A 24 21.84 -12.52 19.83
N LEU A 25 20.69 -12.89 19.27
CA LEU A 25 20.33 -12.53 17.91
C LEU A 25 19.78 -11.10 17.88
N HIS A 26 20.51 -10.19 17.23
CA HIS A 26 20.19 -8.76 17.27
C HIS A 26 19.12 -8.32 16.24
N THR A 27 18.67 -9.21 15.34
CA THR A 27 17.76 -8.86 14.25
C THR A 27 16.35 -9.42 14.44
N ILE A 28 15.44 -8.57 14.92
CA ILE A 28 13.97 -8.79 14.98
C ILE A 28 13.34 -8.87 13.56
N ARG A 29 14.08 -8.57 12.49
CA ARG A 29 13.55 -8.34 11.13
C ARG A 29 14.26 -9.11 10.01
N ALA A 30 14.73 -10.33 10.26
CA ALA A 30 15.10 -11.27 9.19
C ALA A 30 14.04 -12.38 9.10
N PRO A 31 12.99 -12.23 8.28
CA PRO A 31 11.89 -13.20 8.16
C PRO A 31 12.39 -14.59 7.81
N LEU A 32 13.52 -14.66 7.11
CA LEU A 32 14.24 -15.89 6.80
C LEU A 32 14.83 -16.53 8.05
N LEU A 33 15.60 -15.79 8.86
CA LEU A 33 16.20 -16.33 10.10
C LEU A 33 15.12 -16.73 11.11
N LEU A 34 14.06 -15.94 11.22
CA LEU A 34 12.89 -16.25 12.05
C LEU A 34 12.12 -17.48 11.52
N ARG A 35 11.93 -17.65 10.20
CA ARG A 35 11.36 -18.88 9.62
C ARG A 35 12.26 -20.09 9.88
N LEU A 36 13.57 -19.97 9.67
CA LEU A 36 14.56 -21.01 9.96
C LEU A 36 14.55 -21.43 11.44
N LEU A 37 14.39 -20.47 12.35
CA LEU A 37 14.31 -20.71 13.79
C LEU A 37 12.93 -21.24 14.23
N LEU A 38 11.83 -20.80 13.61
CA LEU A 38 10.46 -21.25 13.90
C LEU A 38 10.18 -22.67 13.36
N SER A 39 10.77 -23.03 12.22
CA SER A 39 10.75 -24.40 11.69
C SER A 39 11.49 -25.36 12.64
N ALA A 40 12.55 -24.89 13.31
CA ALA A 40 13.24 -25.63 14.37
C ALA A 40 12.44 -25.66 15.70
N SER A 41 11.70 -24.60 16.05
CA SER A 41 10.93 -24.54 17.29
C SER A 41 9.65 -25.39 17.28
N LYS A 42 9.06 -25.67 16.11
CA LYS A 42 7.91 -26.57 15.97
C LYS A 42 8.20 -28.02 16.39
N ILE A 43 9.46 -28.39 16.57
CA ILE A 43 9.91 -29.72 17.02
C ILE A 43 9.96 -29.82 18.56
N GLY A 44 9.82 -28.71 19.30
CA GLY A 44 9.72 -28.73 20.76
C GLY A 44 10.89 -29.47 21.42
N GLY A 45 12.12 -29.02 21.20
CA GLY A 45 13.29 -29.66 21.81
C GLY A 45 14.61 -29.10 21.30
N SER A 46 15.67 -29.32 22.09
CA SER A 46 17.06 -29.09 21.68
C SER A 46 17.36 -29.84 20.39
N VAL A 47 17.82 -29.12 19.37
CA VAL A 47 18.08 -29.69 18.04
C VAL A 47 19.58 -29.95 17.90
N SER A 48 19.99 -31.07 17.30
CA SER A 48 21.42 -31.27 17.01
C SER A 48 21.87 -30.25 15.96
N LEU A 49 23.16 -29.87 15.99
CA LEU A 49 23.74 -28.97 14.98
C LEU A 49 23.45 -29.45 13.54
N GLU A 50 23.51 -30.75 13.31
CA GLU A 50 23.23 -31.38 12.02
C GLU A 50 21.76 -31.25 11.58
N GLN A 51 20.82 -31.40 12.51
CA GLN A 51 19.39 -31.22 12.25
C GLN A 51 19.04 -29.75 11.97
N TRP A 52 19.70 -28.83 12.67
CA TRP A 52 19.58 -27.39 12.41
C TRP A 52 20.14 -27.03 11.02
N GLN A 53 21.30 -27.57 10.66
CA GLN A 53 21.89 -27.41 9.32
C GLN A 53 21.00 -27.98 8.22
N ALA A 54 20.38 -29.15 8.44
CA ALA A 54 19.46 -29.77 7.48
C ALA A 54 18.15 -28.97 7.32
N ALA A 55 17.62 -28.39 8.39
CA ALA A 55 16.45 -27.51 8.33
C ALA A 55 16.74 -26.24 7.52
N ILE A 56 17.91 -25.63 7.72
CA ILE A 56 18.37 -24.49 6.92
C ILE A 56 18.54 -24.87 5.45
N HIS A 57 19.18 -26.01 5.17
CA HIS A 57 19.33 -26.51 3.81
C HIS A 57 17.98 -26.71 3.12
N ARG A 58 16.98 -27.24 3.83
CA ARG A 58 15.61 -27.47 3.30
C ARG A 58 14.85 -26.18 3.00
N GLU A 59 14.99 -25.16 3.84
CA GLU A 59 14.32 -23.86 3.65
C GLU A 59 15.04 -22.97 2.62
N THR A 60 16.36 -23.13 2.46
CA THR A 60 17.15 -22.42 1.44
C THR A 60 17.08 -23.05 0.05
N THR A 61 16.72 -24.33 -0.05
CA THR A 61 16.50 -25.02 -1.34
C THR A 61 15.13 -24.74 -1.96
N ASN A 62 14.18 -24.20 -1.19
CA ASN A 62 12.88 -23.73 -1.68
C ASN A 62 12.95 -22.23 -2.00
N ASP A 63 13.15 -21.88 -3.28
CA ASP A 63 12.79 -20.62 -3.98
C ASP A 63 12.92 -19.26 -3.27
N THR A 64 13.75 -19.14 -2.23
CA THR A 64 13.89 -17.87 -1.51
C THR A 64 14.98 -17.02 -2.15
N ILE A 65 14.57 -16.20 -3.11
CA ILE A 65 15.43 -15.18 -3.72
C ILE A 65 15.65 -14.06 -2.70
N LEU A 66 16.90 -13.86 -2.28
CA LEU A 66 17.27 -12.79 -1.36
C LEU A 66 18.00 -11.67 -2.11
N GLU A 67 17.72 -10.42 -1.74
CA GLU A 67 18.45 -9.26 -2.24
C GLU A 67 19.84 -9.16 -1.60
N ARG A 68 20.82 -8.57 -2.30
CA ARG A 68 22.20 -8.40 -1.83
C ARG A 68 22.32 -7.83 -0.41
N SER A 69 21.52 -6.81 -0.10
CA SER A 69 21.54 -6.13 1.21
C SER A 69 21.08 -7.07 2.33
N GLN A 70 20.15 -7.96 2.04
CA GLN A 70 19.62 -8.97 2.96
C GLN A 70 20.64 -10.09 3.17
N ILE A 71 21.31 -10.54 2.11
CA ILE A 71 22.32 -11.60 2.19
C ILE A 71 23.55 -11.14 2.97
N LEU A 72 24.05 -9.93 2.71
CA LEU A 72 25.18 -9.37 3.45
C LEU A 72 24.87 -9.26 4.95
N ARG A 73 23.65 -8.84 5.31
CA ARG A 73 23.22 -8.76 6.70
C ARG A 73 23.08 -10.14 7.34
N VAL A 74 22.48 -11.11 6.63
CA VAL A 74 22.37 -12.50 7.10
C VAL A 74 23.75 -13.12 7.30
N ILE A 75 24.68 -12.93 6.37
CA ILE A 75 26.07 -13.41 6.49
C ILE A 75 26.76 -12.75 7.68
N GLN A 76 26.68 -11.41 7.83
CA GLN A 76 27.29 -10.69 8.95
C GLN A 76 26.73 -11.15 10.30
N ASP A 77 25.41 -11.33 10.41
CA ASP A 77 24.78 -11.77 11.64
C ASP A 77 25.17 -13.23 11.98
N ILE A 78 25.24 -14.10 10.98
CA ILE A 78 25.71 -15.49 11.15
C ILE A 78 27.18 -15.50 11.56
N GLU A 79 28.06 -14.76 10.88
CA GLU A 79 29.48 -14.64 11.24
C GLU A 79 29.65 -14.19 12.69
N GLN A 80 28.94 -13.13 13.10
CA GLN A 80 29.02 -12.61 14.46
C GLN A 80 28.48 -13.61 15.48
N THR A 81 27.37 -14.28 15.17
CA THR A 81 26.74 -15.27 16.06
C THR A 81 27.64 -16.49 16.22
N PHE A 82 28.14 -17.06 15.13
CA PHE A 82 28.98 -18.24 15.14
C PHE A 82 30.36 -17.97 15.73
N LYS A 83 30.92 -16.77 15.48
CA LYS A 83 32.15 -16.32 16.15
C LYS A 83 31.98 -16.23 17.67
N LYS A 84 30.85 -15.72 18.17
CA LYS A 84 30.54 -15.68 19.62
C LYS A 84 30.33 -17.08 20.21
N LEU A 85 29.82 -18.02 19.42
CA LEU A 85 29.64 -19.42 19.82
C LEU A 85 30.88 -20.29 19.60
N GLU A 86 31.95 -19.72 19.04
CA GLU A 86 33.18 -20.41 18.63
C GLU A 86 32.93 -21.63 17.74
N ILE A 87 31.92 -21.56 16.89
CA ILE A 87 31.67 -22.57 15.87
C ILE A 87 32.43 -22.14 14.61
N PRO A 88 33.37 -22.96 14.10
CA PRO A 88 34.12 -22.61 12.90
C PRO A 88 33.19 -22.61 11.68
N ILE A 89 33.08 -21.47 11.00
CA ILE A 89 32.39 -21.35 9.71
C ILE A 89 33.37 -20.83 8.66
N THR A 90 33.28 -21.38 7.46
CA THR A 90 33.96 -20.89 6.27
C THR A 90 32.91 -20.27 5.35
N ILE A 91 33.08 -19.03 4.92
CA ILE A 91 32.21 -18.41 3.90
C ILE A 91 32.97 -18.39 2.59
N GLU A 92 32.54 -19.25 1.66
CA GLU A 92 33.08 -19.30 0.31
C GLU A 92 32.29 -18.36 -0.60
N TYR A 93 33.01 -17.55 -1.38
CA TYR A 93 32.47 -16.54 -2.30
C TYR A 93 31.75 -15.37 -1.61
N ALA A 94 32.38 -14.72 -0.62
CA ALA A 94 31.90 -13.43 -0.13
C ALA A 94 31.62 -12.48 -1.32
N PRO A 95 30.44 -11.83 -1.40
CA PRO A 95 30.09 -11.09 -2.59
C PRO A 95 31.04 -9.94 -2.78
N ARG A 96 31.84 -9.97 -3.86
CA ARG A 96 32.65 -8.81 -4.25
C ARG A 96 31.71 -7.65 -4.54
N HIS A 97 32.16 -6.42 -4.27
CA HIS A 97 31.35 -5.19 -4.38
C HIS A 97 30.56 -5.01 -5.70
N ARG A 98 30.88 -5.75 -6.76
CA ARG A 98 30.36 -5.61 -8.12
C ARG A 98 29.31 -6.65 -8.55
N SER A 99 28.99 -7.68 -7.78
CA SER A 99 27.92 -8.62 -8.16
C SER A 99 26.54 -8.10 -7.75
N SER A 100 25.59 -8.12 -8.68
CA SER A 100 24.22 -7.57 -8.54
C SER A 100 23.10 -8.61 -8.70
N GLY A 101 23.43 -9.90 -8.87
CA GLY A 101 22.43 -10.94 -9.06
C GLY A 101 21.73 -11.40 -7.78
N PRO A 102 20.58 -12.07 -7.89
CA PRO A 102 20.01 -12.83 -6.77
C PRO A 102 21.00 -13.94 -6.37
N TRP A 103 21.21 -14.16 -5.07
CA TRP A 103 22.07 -15.26 -4.60
C TRP A 103 21.26 -16.22 -3.73
N THR A 104 21.60 -17.50 -3.86
CA THR A 104 21.08 -18.55 -2.98
C THR A 104 22.16 -18.92 -1.99
N LEU A 105 21.82 -18.87 -0.70
CA LEU A 105 22.71 -19.31 0.37
C LEU A 105 22.63 -20.83 0.48
N LYS A 106 23.73 -21.53 0.23
CA LYS A 106 23.83 -22.97 0.42
C LYS A 106 24.69 -23.26 1.65
N PHE A 107 24.12 -24.00 2.58
CA PHE A 107 24.82 -24.48 3.77
C PHE A 107 25.26 -25.92 3.56
N THR A 108 26.55 -26.19 3.76
CA THR A 108 27.13 -27.54 3.78
C THR A 108 28.04 -27.67 4.99
N SER A 109 27.70 -28.55 5.95
CA SER A 109 28.44 -28.84 7.20
C SER A 109 29.03 -27.61 7.92
N ASN A 110 30.21 -27.12 7.54
CA ASN A 110 30.85 -25.92 8.14
C ASN A 110 31.09 -24.77 7.16
N THR A 111 30.47 -24.83 5.97
CA THR A 111 30.71 -23.90 4.88
C THR A 111 29.40 -23.30 4.39
N ILE A 112 29.38 -21.97 4.30
CA ILE A 112 28.34 -21.23 3.58
C ILE A 112 28.91 -20.95 2.20
N THR A 113 28.34 -21.60 1.19
CA THR A 113 28.66 -21.34 -0.21
C THR A 113 27.56 -20.47 -0.81
N LEU A 114 27.93 -19.39 -1.49
CA LEU A 114 27.02 -18.77 -2.45
C LEU A 114 27.01 -19.66 -3.69
N ASP A 115 25.90 -20.37 -3.91
CA ASP A 115 25.76 -21.17 -5.12
C ASP A 115 25.59 -20.23 -6.31
N THR A 116 26.69 -19.99 -7.02
CA THR A 116 26.72 -19.26 -8.30
C THR A 116 26.47 -20.19 -9.49
N HIS A 117 26.35 -21.50 -9.24
CA HIS A 117 26.48 -22.57 -10.23
C HIS A 117 25.30 -23.54 -10.31
N ARG A 118 24.14 -23.25 -9.71
CA ARG A 118 22.90 -23.72 -10.34
C ARG A 118 22.93 -23.23 -11.79
N GLU A 119 22.65 -24.15 -12.71
CA GLU A 119 22.33 -23.90 -14.12
C GLU A 119 21.94 -22.44 -14.28
N GLN A 120 22.76 -21.65 -15.01
CA GLN A 120 22.56 -20.21 -15.22
C GLN A 120 21.09 -19.88 -15.04
N PRO A 121 20.63 -19.16 -14.00
CA PRO A 121 19.24 -19.14 -13.55
C PRO A 121 18.32 -18.84 -14.73
N LEU A 122 17.90 -19.86 -15.45
CA LEU A 122 17.46 -19.82 -16.85
C LEU A 122 17.88 -18.57 -17.64
N PHE A 123 19.11 -18.04 -17.52
CA PHE A 123 19.47 -16.65 -17.88
C PHE A 123 18.25 -15.71 -17.96
N LEU A 124 17.42 -15.60 -16.92
CA LEU A 124 16.22 -14.75 -16.89
C LEU A 124 15.56 -14.62 -18.29
N GLN A 125 15.31 -15.76 -18.95
CA GLN A 125 15.08 -15.91 -20.40
C GLN A 125 14.40 -14.66 -20.96
N ARG A 126 15.20 -13.75 -21.52
CA ARG A 126 14.85 -12.39 -21.97
C ARG A 126 13.39 -12.00 -21.66
N ILE A 127 13.04 -11.80 -20.38
CA ILE A 127 11.64 -11.55 -19.98
C ILE A 127 11.10 -10.25 -20.61
N ILE A 128 11.99 -9.37 -21.06
CA ILE A 128 11.63 -8.06 -21.57
C ILE A 128 11.45 -8.04 -23.09
N PHE A 129 12.28 -8.77 -23.85
CA PHE A 129 12.33 -8.69 -25.33
C PHE A 129 12.37 -10.07 -25.99
N ASN A 130 11.76 -10.19 -27.16
CA ASN A 130 11.77 -11.46 -27.90
C ASN A 130 13.21 -11.90 -28.28
N PRO A 131 13.59 -13.18 -28.11
CA PRO A 131 14.95 -13.65 -28.33
C PRO A 131 15.48 -13.49 -29.76
N SER A 132 14.58 -13.41 -30.76
CA SER A 132 14.91 -13.33 -32.18
C SER A 132 15.32 -11.94 -32.68
N ASP A 133 15.03 -10.87 -31.93
CA ASP A 133 14.89 -9.54 -32.55
C ASP A 133 16.03 -8.55 -32.24
N SER A 134 17.04 -8.92 -31.45
CA SER A 134 18.02 -7.95 -30.98
C SER A 134 19.46 -8.44 -31.02
N THR A 135 20.29 -7.76 -31.82
CA THR A 135 21.74 -7.70 -31.63
C THR A 135 22.05 -6.99 -30.30
N ASP A 136 23.19 -7.28 -29.65
CA ASP A 136 23.55 -6.72 -28.33
C ASP A 136 23.38 -5.18 -28.22
N PRO A 137 23.72 -4.35 -29.24
CA PRO A 137 23.51 -2.90 -29.18
C PRO A 137 22.03 -2.49 -29.28
N GLN A 138 21.21 -3.23 -30.04
CA GLN A 138 19.78 -2.96 -30.16
C GLN A 138 19.04 -3.31 -28.88
N TRP A 139 19.46 -4.40 -28.21
CA TRP A 139 18.90 -4.82 -26.93
C TRP A 139 19.06 -3.74 -25.84
N PHE A 140 20.27 -3.19 -25.69
CA PHE A 140 20.52 -2.15 -24.70
C PHE A 140 19.72 -0.87 -24.98
N LYS A 141 19.58 -0.50 -26.25
CA LYS A 141 18.74 0.64 -26.67
C LYS A 141 17.27 0.42 -26.32
N GLN A 142 16.73 -0.76 -26.61
CA GLN A 142 15.35 -1.10 -26.27
C GLN A 142 15.14 -1.12 -24.75
N LEU A 143 16.06 -1.70 -23.97
CA LEU A 143 16.01 -1.71 -22.51
C LEU A 143 16.01 -0.29 -21.95
N SER A 144 16.91 0.56 -22.44
CA SER A 144 17.00 1.96 -22.04
C SER A 144 15.71 2.71 -22.35
N ASN A 145 15.08 2.44 -23.50
CA ASN A 145 13.80 3.04 -23.86
C ASN A 145 12.68 2.63 -22.90
N ILE A 146 12.57 1.36 -22.53
CA ILE A 146 11.57 0.92 -21.55
C ILE A 146 11.80 1.58 -20.20
N ILE A 147 13.04 1.62 -19.73
CA ILE A 147 13.38 2.24 -18.45
C ILE A 147 12.98 3.71 -18.47
N LEU A 148 13.27 4.44 -19.56
CA LEU A 148 12.87 5.83 -19.72
C LEU A 148 11.35 6.02 -19.74
N ILE A 149 10.62 5.15 -20.45
CA ILE A 149 9.15 5.16 -20.48
C ILE A 149 8.59 4.98 -19.06
N LEU A 150 9.07 3.96 -18.34
CA LEU A 150 8.62 3.66 -16.98
C LEU A 150 8.96 4.79 -16.01
N LEU A 151 10.18 5.33 -16.06
CA LEU A 151 10.61 6.44 -15.21
C LEU A 151 9.80 7.71 -15.47
N ASN A 152 9.56 8.05 -16.74
CA ASN A 152 8.79 9.23 -17.10
C ASN A 152 7.32 9.06 -16.70
N SER A 153 6.73 7.90 -16.96
CA SER A 153 5.37 7.58 -16.52
C SER A 153 5.23 7.64 -15.00
N ASP A 154 6.15 7.04 -14.26
CA ASP A 154 6.10 7.04 -12.79
C ASP A 154 6.35 8.45 -12.25
N ALA A 155 7.23 9.24 -12.85
CA ALA A 155 7.45 10.64 -12.48
C ALA A 155 6.20 11.50 -12.71
N LEU A 156 5.50 11.34 -13.84
CA LEU A 156 4.25 12.04 -14.14
C LEU A 156 3.12 11.60 -13.21
N TYR A 157 3.00 10.29 -12.95
CA TYR A 157 2.04 9.76 -11.99
C TYR A 157 2.29 10.33 -10.58
N MET A 158 3.55 10.39 -10.15
CA MET A 158 3.95 11.04 -8.89
C MET A 158 3.77 12.56 -8.93
N GLN A 159 3.70 13.17 -10.12
CA GLN A 159 3.35 14.58 -10.33
C GLN A 159 1.83 14.84 -10.33
N ASN A 160 1.00 13.80 -10.11
CA ASN A 160 -0.46 13.86 -10.21
C ASN A 160 -0.95 14.23 -11.62
N LEU A 161 -0.19 13.79 -12.63
CA LEU A 161 -0.49 13.94 -14.06
C LEU A 161 -0.75 12.56 -14.67
N PRO A 162 -1.87 11.90 -14.31
CA PRO A 162 -2.12 10.51 -14.66
C PRO A 162 -2.49 10.31 -16.15
N TYR A 163 -3.04 11.33 -16.83
CA TYR A 163 -3.31 11.26 -18.28
C TYR A 163 -1.99 11.26 -19.07
N GLU A 164 -1.08 12.17 -18.73
CA GLU A 164 0.23 12.27 -19.36
C GLU A 164 1.08 11.03 -19.06
N ALA A 165 0.96 10.47 -17.85
CA ALA A 165 1.56 9.18 -17.52
C ALA A 165 1.02 8.05 -18.43
N ALA A 166 -0.28 8.02 -18.68
CA ALA A 166 -0.91 7.06 -19.59
C ALA A 166 -0.40 7.23 -21.04
N GLU A 167 -0.33 8.46 -21.55
CA GLU A 167 0.17 8.75 -22.89
C GLU A 167 1.61 8.27 -23.11
N ILE A 168 2.49 8.46 -22.11
CA ILE A 168 3.85 7.94 -22.16
C ILE A 168 3.88 6.42 -22.28
N LEU A 169 2.99 5.70 -21.60
CA LEU A 169 2.94 4.24 -21.63
C LEU A 169 2.53 3.70 -23.02
N ILE A 170 1.72 4.42 -23.79
CA ILE A 170 1.37 4.06 -25.18
C ILE A 170 2.61 3.96 -26.06
N SER A 171 3.67 4.74 -25.78
CA SER A 171 4.90 4.67 -26.55
C SER A 171 5.61 3.31 -26.48
N ALA A 172 5.28 2.48 -25.48
CA ALA A 172 5.79 1.13 -25.35
C ALA A 172 5.25 0.14 -26.40
N ASP A 173 4.10 0.43 -27.02
CA ASP A 173 3.52 -0.42 -28.08
C ASP A 173 4.43 -0.52 -29.31
N LYS A 174 5.38 0.42 -29.46
CA LYS A 174 6.37 0.44 -30.54
C LYS A 174 7.57 -0.48 -30.28
N LEU A 175 7.62 -1.16 -29.12
CA LEU A 175 8.73 -2.01 -28.71
C LEU A 175 8.39 -3.49 -28.91
N SER A 176 9.37 -4.29 -29.37
CA SER A 176 9.23 -5.75 -29.52
C SER A 176 9.34 -6.46 -28.17
N LEU A 177 8.28 -6.36 -27.36
CA LEU A 177 8.24 -6.93 -26.01
C LEU A 177 7.83 -8.40 -26.01
N THR A 178 8.17 -9.10 -24.94
CA THR A 178 7.52 -10.38 -24.64
C THR A 178 6.05 -10.14 -24.25
N PRO A 179 5.20 -11.17 -24.35
CA PRO A 179 3.82 -11.07 -23.88
C PRO A 179 3.72 -10.62 -22.42
N ASP A 180 4.54 -11.18 -21.51
CA ASP A 180 4.48 -10.84 -20.09
C ASP A 180 4.81 -9.36 -19.84
N MET A 181 5.86 -8.84 -20.47
CA MET A 181 6.21 -7.43 -20.33
C MET A 181 5.14 -6.51 -20.93
N GLN A 182 4.56 -6.90 -22.07
CA GLN A 182 3.43 -6.17 -22.66
C GLN A 182 2.21 -6.18 -21.72
N GLY A 183 1.86 -7.32 -21.13
CA GLY A 183 0.79 -7.42 -20.15
C GLY A 183 1.01 -6.53 -18.92
N LEU A 184 2.24 -6.47 -18.40
CA LEU A 184 2.59 -5.58 -17.28
C LEU A 184 2.48 -4.10 -17.63
N LEU A 185 2.91 -3.70 -18.84
CA LEU A 185 2.78 -2.32 -19.30
C LEU A 185 1.33 -1.93 -19.54
N LEU A 186 0.50 -2.83 -20.08
CA LEU A 186 -0.94 -2.63 -20.22
C LEU A 186 -1.63 -2.47 -18.86
N LEU A 187 -1.24 -3.27 -17.85
CA LEU A 187 -1.74 -3.10 -16.48
C LEU A 187 -1.35 -1.76 -15.87
N ARG A 188 -0.11 -1.30 -16.11
CA ARG A 188 0.32 0.05 -15.68
C ARG A 188 -0.46 1.14 -16.42
N HIS A 189 -0.74 0.95 -17.71
CA HIS A 189 -1.50 1.89 -18.52
C HIS A 189 -2.93 2.00 -18.01
N ALA A 190 -3.61 0.87 -17.79
CA ALA A 190 -4.93 0.84 -17.14
C ALA A 190 -4.90 1.53 -15.76
N LYS A 191 -3.78 1.42 -15.02
CA LYS A 191 -3.62 2.10 -13.74
C LYS A 191 -3.51 3.60 -13.83
N ALA A 192 -2.76 4.11 -14.79
CA ALA A 192 -2.69 5.53 -15.07
C ALA A 192 -4.07 6.08 -15.49
N LEU A 193 -4.75 5.42 -16.44
CA LEU A 193 -6.10 5.82 -16.89
C LEU A 193 -7.14 5.82 -15.77
N LYS A 194 -7.14 4.79 -14.93
CA LYS A 194 -8.03 4.73 -13.77
C LYS A 194 -7.75 5.88 -12.79
N ALA A 195 -6.48 6.19 -12.53
CA ALA A 195 -6.11 7.33 -11.69
C ALA A 195 -6.52 8.68 -12.31
N ALA A 196 -6.58 8.75 -13.64
CA ALA A 196 -7.07 9.88 -14.41
C ALA A 196 -8.61 10.01 -14.43
N GLY A 197 -9.32 9.00 -13.91
CA GLY A 197 -10.78 8.94 -13.92
C GLY A 197 -11.38 8.34 -15.20
N ASP A 198 -10.55 7.93 -16.16
CA ASP A 198 -11.01 7.22 -17.37
C ASP A 198 -11.19 5.72 -17.08
N PHE A 199 -12.25 5.43 -16.31
CA PHE A 199 -12.59 4.07 -15.91
C PHE A 199 -12.98 3.19 -17.11
N PHE A 200 -13.54 3.77 -18.16
CA PHE A 200 -13.96 3.03 -19.35
C PHE A 200 -12.75 2.50 -20.12
N ALA A 201 -11.79 3.36 -20.47
CA ALA A 201 -10.58 2.93 -21.16
C ALA A 201 -9.72 1.99 -20.29
N ALA A 202 -9.62 2.26 -18.98
CA ALA A 202 -8.94 1.36 -18.05
C ALA A 202 -9.56 -0.05 -18.03
N LYS A 203 -10.90 -0.12 -18.10
CA LYS A 203 -11.66 -1.37 -18.15
C LYS A 203 -11.39 -2.13 -19.45
N GLU A 204 -11.50 -1.47 -20.60
CA GLU A 204 -11.26 -2.10 -21.91
C GLU A 204 -9.86 -2.72 -22.01
N ILE A 205 -8.82 -2.00 -21.57
CA ILE A 205 -7.45 -2.52 -21.55
C ILE A 205 -7.37 -3.74 -20.63
N THR A 206 -7.93 -3.66 -19.43
CA THR A 206 -7.87 -4.77 -18.47
C THR A 206 -8.62 -6.01 -18.97
N GLU A 207 -9.78 -5.82 -19.62
CA GLU A 207 -10.55 -6.90 -20.24
C GLU A 207 -9.79 -7.54 -21.42
N SER A 208 -9.08 -6.76 -22.24
CA SER A 208 -8.25 -7.29 -23.32
C SER A 208 -7.14 -8.22 -22.80
N ILE A 209 -6.56 -7.92 -21.64
CA ILE A 209 -5.56 -8.77 -20.98
C ILE A 209 -6.22 -10.08 -20.53
N ILE A 210 -7.41 -10.00 -19.94
CA ILE A 210 -8.15 -11.16 -19.45
C ILE A 210 -8.60 -12.09 -20.60
N GLN A 211 -8.93 -11.51 -21.76
CA GLN A 211 -9.33 -12.26 -22.96
C GLN A 211 -8.14 -12.93 -23.66
N ASN A 212 -6.92 -12.48 -23.39
CA ASN A 212 -5.72 -13.08 -23.96
C ASN A 212 -5.46 -14.46 -23.33
N LYS A 213 -5.42 -15.50 -24.17
CA LYS A 213 -5.23 -16.90 -23.76
C LYS A 213 -3.90 -17.16 -23.04
N LEU A 214 -2.91 -16.27 -23.20
CA LEU A 214 -1.62 -16.35 -22.51
C LEU A 214 -1.76 -16.02 -21.00
N PHE A 215 -2.72 -15.19 -20.61
CA PHE A 215 -2.89 -14.73 -19.23
C PHE A 215 -4.04 -15.47 -18.54
N THR A 216 -3.78 -16.73 -18.19
CA THR A 216 -4.77 -17.56 -17.48
C THR A 216 -5.06 -17.00 -16.08
N PRO A 217 -6.21 -17.34 -15.45
CA PRO A 217 -6.52 -16.92 -14.08
C PRO A 217 -5.46 -17.30 -13.04
N ALA A 218 -4.70 -18.37 -13.29
CA ALA A 218 -3.63 -18.85 -12.43
C ALA A 218 -2.29 -18.11 -12.65
N SER A 219 -2.14 -17.41 -13.78
CA SER A 219 -0.95 -16.58 -14.04
C SER A 219 -0.96 -15.32 -13.17
N ALA A 220 0.23 -14.79 -12.83
CA ALA A 220 0.34 -13.58 -12.02
C ALA A 220 -0.33 -12.36 -12.70
N ILE A 221 -0.13 -12.19 -14.00
CA ILE A 221 -0.72 -11.11 -14.80
C ILE A 221 -2.24 -11.29 -14.91
N GLY A 222 -2.72 -12.49 -15.24
CA GLY A 222 -4.15 -12.75 -15.37
C GLY A 222 -4.91 -12.64 -14.05
N SER A 223 -4.31 -13.09 -12.94
CA SER A 223 -4.86 -12.90 -11.59
C SER A 223 -4.93 -11.41 -11.22
N TYR A 224 -3.84 -10.66 -11.47
CA TYR A 224 -3.80 -9.23 -11.21
C TYR A 224 -4.82 -8.47 -12.06
N ALA A 225 -4.94 -8.77 -13.36
CA ALA A 225 -5.90 -8.14 -14.25
C ALA A 225 -7.35 -8.35 -13.77
N ARG A 226 -7.71 -9.54 -13.31
CA ARG A 226 -9.05 -9.83 -12.77
C ARG A 226 -9.33 -9.06 -11.48
N PHE A 227 -8.36 -9.02 -10.56
CA PHE A 227 -8.46 -8.17 -9.38
C PHE A 227 -8.61 -6.69 -9.78
N TYR A 228 -7.80 -6.24 -10.73
CA TYR A 228 -7.77 -4.87 -11.18
C TYR A 228 -9.08 -4.43 -11.83
N LEU A 229 -9.70 -5.33 -12.61
CA LEU A 229 -11.03 -5.13 -13.18
C LEU A 229 -12.08 -4.91 -12.08
N ALA A 230 -12.10 -5.78 -11.06
CA ALA A 230 -12.99 -5.63 -9.91
C ALA A 230 -12.74 -4.30 -9.16
N ARG A 231 -11.48 -3.85 -9.11
CA ARG A 231 -11.12 -2.56 -8.51
C ARG A 231 -11.57 -1.37 -9.36
N ILE A 232 -11.49 -1.45 -10.68
CA ILE A 232 -12.01 -0.43 -11.61
C ILE A 232 -13.53 -0.33 -11.46
N ASP A 233 -14.24 -1.46 -11.51
CA ASP A 233 -15.70 -1.50 -11.35
C ASP A 233 -16.13 -0.95 -9.99
N TYR A 234 -15.39 -1.24 -8.91
CA TYR A 234 -15.70 -0.64 -7.61
C TYR A 234 -15.48 0.88 -7.62
N ASP A 235 -14.34 1.36 -8.13
CA ASP A 235 -13.99 2.78 -8.05
C ASP A 235 -14.82 3.66 -9.01
N SER A 236 -15.33 3.10 -10.12
CA SER A 236 -16.17 3.83 -11.09
C SER A 236 -17.57 4.14 -10.55
N ALA A 237 -18.19 3.17 -9.86
CA ALA A 237 -19.49 3.37 -9.21
C ALA A 237 -19.66 2.45 -7.99
N PRO A 238 -19.09 2.80 -6.82
CA PRO A 238 -19.05 1.93 -5.65
C PRO A 238 -20.44 1.47 -5.18
N ARG A 239 -21.45 2.34 -5.27
CA ARG A 239 -22.83 2.03 -4.84
C ARG A 239 -23.55 1.07 -5.78
N LEU A 240 -23.23 1.11 -7.08
CA LEU A 240 -23.89 0.27 -8.08
C LEU A 240 -23.27 -1.12 -8.15
N HIS A 241 -21.95 -1.22 -7.98
CA HIS A 241 -21.22 -2.46 -8.26
C HIS A 241 -20.93 -3.33 -7.02
N TYR A 242 -21.02 -2.80 -5.78
CA TYR A 242 -20.57 -3.56 -4.60
C TYR A 242 -21.29 -4.92 -4.41
N ALA A 243 -22.59 -5.01 -4.71
CA ALA A 243 -23.35 -6.23 -4.50
C ALA A 243 -22.90 -7.35 -5.45
N ALA A 244 -22.80 -7.04 -6.74
CA ALA A 244 -22.28 -7.97 -7.74
C ALA A 244 -20.81 -8.35 -7.46
N LEU A 245 -20.00 -7.39 -7.00
CA LEU A 245 -18.61 -7.64 -6.64
C LEU A 245 -18.45 -8.49 -5.38
N LEU A 246 -19.35 -8.42 -4.41
CA LEU A 246 -19.30 -9.32 -3.24
C LEU A 246 -19.47 -10.80 -3.63
N GLU A 247 -20.23 -11.08 -4.69
CA GLU A 247 -20.47 -12.44 -5.18
C GLU A 247 -19.37 -12.91 -6.15
N SER A 248 -18.82 -11.97 -6.95
CA SER A 248 -17.93 -12.29 -8.07
C SER A 248 -16.45 -11.96 -7.84
N CYS A 249 -16.11 -11.13 -6.84
CA CYS A 249 -14.74 -10.75 -6.56
C CYS A 249 -13.98 -11.97 -6.04
N PRO A 250 -12.88 -12.38 -6.70
CA PRO A 250 -12.15 -13.56 -6.28
C PRO A 250 -11.56 -13.35 -4.87
N PRO A 251 -11.42 -14.41 -4.06
CA PRO A 251 -10.80 -14.30 -2.75
C PRO A 251 -9.30 -13.96 -2.89
N PRO A 252 -8.70 -13.27 -1.91
CA PRO A 252 -7.27 -13.02 -1.89
C PRO A 252 -6.46 -14.32 -2.01
N PRO A 253 -5.43 -14.39 -2.86
CA PRO A 253 -4.63 -15.61 -3.03
C PRO A 253 -3.85 -15.94 -1.74
N ALA A 254 -3.75 -17.23 -1.42
CA ALA A 254 -3.04 -17.69 -0.23
C ALA A 254 -1.51 -17.48 -0.34
N TYR A 255 -0.87 -17.22 0.80
CA TYR A 255 0.59 -17.20 0.92
C TYR A 255 1.20 -18.57 0.55
N PRO A 256 2.44 -18.65 0.02
CA PRO A 256 3.41 -17.58 -0.23
C PRO A 256 3.45 -17.05 -1.67
N HIS A 257 2.61 -17.55 -2.57
CA HIS A 257 2.73 -17.30 -4.02
C HIS A 257 2.15 -15.96 -4.49
N ALA A 258 1.61 -15.15 -3.57
CA ALA A 258 0.99 -13.87 -3.87
C ALA A 258 2.01 -12.71 -3.89
N ASN A 259 1.87 -11.80 -4.86
CA ASN A 259 2.54 -10.50 -4.78
C ASN A 259 1.93 -9.71 -3.61
N TYR A 260 2.74 -9.43 -2.58
CA TYR A 260 2.30 -8.72 -1.37
C TYR A 260 1.68 -7.35 -1.64
N THR A 261 2.17 -6.62 -2.66
CA THR A 261 1.61 -5.31 -3.04
C THR A 261 0.19 -5.46 -3.57
N THR A 262 -0.04 -6.46 -4.43
CA THR A 262 -1.38 -6.79 -4.93
C THR A 262 -2.30 -7.25 -3.81
N LEU A 263 -1.79 -8.14 -2.95
CA LEU A 263 -2.57 -8.75 -1.87
C LEU A 263 -3.10 -7.70 -0.89
N MET A 264 -2.29 -6.68 -0.59
CA MET A 264 -2.66 -5.51 0.20
C MET A 264 -3.88 -4.79 -0.37
N HIS A 265 -3.84 -4.43 -1.65
CA HIS A 265 -4.96 -3.75 -2.31
C HIS A 265 -6.21 -4.65 -2.41
N TRP A 266 -6.01 -5.96 -2.50
CA TRP A 266 -7.08 -6.95 -2.56
C TRP A 266 -7.84 -7.05 -1.24
N HIS A 267 -7.11 -7.17 -0.14
CA HIS A 267 -7.70 -7.11 1.20
C HIS A 267 -8.44 -5.79 1.44
N ASN A 268 -7.85 -4.64 1.04
CA ASN A 268 -8.54 -3.37 1.15
C ASN A 268 -9.84 -3.33 0.30
N LEU A 269 -9.87 -3.90 -0.91
CA LEU A 269 -11.10 -4.00 -1.69
C LEU A 269 -12.17 -4.84 -0.97
N GLN A 270 -11.80 -6.01 -0.40
CA GLN A 270 -12.73 -6.86 0.36
C GLN A 270 -13.31 -6.11 1.57
N ALA A 271 -12.47 -5.39 2.32
CA ALA A 271 -12.92 -4.53 3.41
C ALA A 271 -13.92 -3.46 2.93
N LEU A 272 -13.64 -2.80 1.81
CA LEU A 272 -14.52 -1.78 1.23
C LEU A 272 -15.86 -2.34 0.77
N LEU A 273 -15.88 -3.55 0.19
CA LEU A 273 -17.10 -4.25 -0.21
C LEU A 273 -17.95 -4.64 1.01
N LEU A 274 -17.31 -5.20 2.05
CA LEU A 274 -18.00 -5.53 3.30
C LEU A 274 -18.52 -4.27 4.01
N ARG A 275 -17.76 -3.18 4.05
CA ARG A 275 -18.25 -1.89 4.57
C ARG A 275 -19.52 -1.45 3.85
N ARG A 276 -19.55 -1.51 2.51
CA ARG A 276 -20.75 -1.17 1.72
C ARG A 276 -21.91 -2.12 1.99
N LYS A 277 -21.66 -3.41 2.18
CA LYS A 277 -22.68 -4.39 2.58
C LYS A 277 -23.34 -3.97 3.89
N ILE A 278 -22.54 -3.67 4.90
CA ILE A 278 -22.99 -3.25 6.23
C ILE A 278 -23.78 -1.93 6.14
N GLU A 279 -23.30 -0.95 5.38
CA GLU A 279 -23.97 0.35 5.19
C GLU A 279 -25.38 0.22 4.59
N ASN A 280 -25.61 -0.78 3.74
CA ASN A 280 -26.89 -1.01 3.07
C ASN A 280 -27.82 -1.97 3.85
N GLN A 281 -27.39 -2.47 5.02
CA GLN A 281 -28.22 -3.34 5.86
C GLN A 281 -28.97 -2.53 6.92
N THR A 282 -30.28 -2.77 7.06
CA THR A 282 -31.08 -2.20 8.15
C THR A 282 -30.60 -2.74 9.51
N HIS A 283 -30.30 -4.04 9.56
CA HIS A 283 -29.72 -4.72 10.71
C HIS A 283 -28.39 -5.35 10.26
N PRO A 284 -27.26 -4.64 10.43
CA PRO A 284 -25.98 -5.19 10.03
C PRO A 284 -25.62 -6.42 10.87
N ASP A 285 -24.88 -7.32 10.25
CA ASP A 285 -24.31 -8.49 10.91
C ASP A 285 -22.91 -8.16 11.44
N ILE A 286 -22.69 -8.41 12.73
CA ILE A 286 -21.41 -8.19 13.40
C ILE A 286 -20.29 -9.01 12.78
N GLU A 287 -20.60 -10.15 12.15
CA GLU A 287 -19.60 -10.98 11.49
C GLU A 287 -19.04 -10.30 10.23
N ASN A 288 -19.88 -9.60 9.45
CA ASN A 288 -19.39 -8.79 8.32
C ASN A 288 -18.46 -7.66 8.81
N PHE A 289 -18.74 -7.08 9.99
CA PHE A 289 -17.87 -6.08 10.59
C PHE A 289 -16.52 -6.66 11.00
N ARG A 290 -16.49 -7.84 11.65
CA ARG A 290 -15.25 -8.54 11.99
C ARG A 290 -14.43 -8.92 10.76
N GLN A 291 -15.08 -9.41 9.70
CA GLN A 291 -14.41 -9.73 8.44
C GLN A 291 -13.84 -8.47 7.76
N ALA A 292 -14.55 -7.34 7.80
CA ALA A 292 -14.04 -6.07 7.30
C ALA A 292 -12.80 -5.62 8.07
N LEU A 293 -12.81 -5.75 9.40
CA LEU A 293 -11.65 -5.45 10.25
C LEU A 293 -10.46 -6.35 9.93
N TYR A 294 -10.68 -7.66 9.81
CA TYR A 294 -9.64 -8.63 9.43
C TYR A 294 -8.95 -8.23 8.12
N HIS A 295 -9.73 -7.85 7.11
CA HIS A 295 -9.17 -7.42 5.83
C HIS A 295 -8.46 -6.07 5.89
N ILE A 296 -8.92 -5.11 6.68
CA ILE A 296 -8.17 -3.86 6.90
C ILE A 296 -6.86 -4.15 7.64
N GLU A 297 -6.87 -5.02 8.65
CA GLU A 297 -5.69 -5.41 9.40
C GLU A 297 -4.64 -6.08 8.50
N GLU A 298 -5.04 -7.03 7.66
CA GLU A 298 -4.14 -7.66 6.68
C GLU A 298 -3.58 -6.64 5.68
N ALA A 299 -4.42 -5.72 5.18
CA ALA A 299 -3.97 -4.67 4.27
C ALA A 299 -2.94 -3.74 4.94
N LEU A 300 -3.17 -3.35 6.20
CA LEU A 300 -2.24 -2.53 6.99
C LEU A 300 -0.93 -3.28 7.27
N TYR A 301 -1.02 -4.54 7.69
CA TYR A 301 0.15 -5.38 7.91
C TYR A 301 1.03 -5.44 6.65
N LEU A 302 0.42 -5.68 5.49
CA LEU A 302 1.12 -5.75 4.20
C LEU A 302 1.66 -4.38 3.75
N ALA A 303 0.94 -3.28 4.02
CA ALA A 303 1.43 -1.93 3.76
C ALA A 303 2.68 -1.61 4.58
N PHE A 304 2.66 -1.91 5.89
CA PHE A 304 3.83 -1.74 6.75
C PHE A 304 4.98 -2.65 6.36
N TRP A 305 4.67 -3.91 6.02
CA TRP A 305 5.67 -4.86 5.55
C TRP A 305 6.39 -4.40 4.28
N SER A 306 5.63 -3.86 3.33
CA SER A 306 6.15 -3.30 2.07
C SER A 306 6.69 -1.87 2.21
N SER A 307 6.69 -1.30 3.42
CA SER A 307 7.07 0.10 3.68
C SER A 307 6.27 1.11 2.85
N ASN A 308 5.04 0.78 2.45
CA ASN A 308 4.16 1.65 1.68
C ASN A 308 3.27 2.47 2.61
N LEU A 309 3.85 3.55 3.17
CA LEU A 309 3.19 4.37 4.18
C LEU A 309 1.99 5.18 3.62
N ASN A 310 2.00 5.52 2.32
CA ASN A 310 0.86 6.17 1.66
C ASN A 310 -0.38 5.26 1.65
N GLU A 311 -0.21 3.98 1.30
CA GLU A 311 -1.31 3.01 1.34
C GLU A 311 -1.77 2.73 2.78
N ALA A 312 -0.83 2.66 3.73
CA ALA A 312 -1.18 2.54 5.14
C ALA A 312 -2.07 3.70 5.62
N GLN A 313 -1.71 4.95 5.28
CA GLN A 313 -2.53 6.13 5.58
C GLN A 313 -3.95 5.99 5.00
N ASN A 314 -4.07 5.58 3.72
CA ASN A 314 -5.37 5.38 3.06
C ASN A 314 -6.23 4.31 3.74
N TYR A 315 -5.63 3.21 4.19
CA TYR A 315 -6.37 2.14 4.88
C TYR A 315 -6.81 2.53 6.28
N ILE A 316 -6.03 3.36 6.98
CA ILE A 316 -6.43 3.95 8.27
C ILE A 316 -7.62 4.89 8.09
N ILE A 317 -7.66 5.68 7.01
CA ILE A 317 -8.83 6.50 6.66
C ILE A 317 -10.06 5.60 6.39
N ASN A 318 -9.88 4.49 5.65
CA ASN A 318 -10.95 3.52 5.43
C ASN A 318 -11.45 2.87 6.74
N LEU A 319 -10.55 2.63 7.70
CA LEU A 319 -10.89 2.16 9.04
C LEU A 319 -11.70 3.20 9.82
N ALA A 320 -11.31 4.48 9.75
CA ALA A 320 -12.06 5.58 10.36
C ALA A 320 -13.50 5.60 9.84
N PHE A 321 -13.70 5.49 8.52
CA PHE A 321 -15.03 5.42 7.92
C PHE A 321 -15.83 4.19 8.37
N LEU A 322 -15.19 3.02 8.46
CA LEU A 322 -15.86 1.83 8.98
C LEU A 322 -16.34 2.07 10.41
N PHE A 323 -15.47 2.58 11.29
CA PHE A 323 -15.81 2.89 12.67
C PHE A 323 -16.90 3.96 12.82
N GLN A 324 -16.88 5.01 12.01
CA GLN A 324 -17.94 6.02 11.97
C GLN A 324 -19.31 5.40 11.69
N ARG A 325 -19.38 4.51 10.70
CA ARG A 325 -20.64 3.83 10.38
C ARG A 325 -21.12 2.96 11.53
N MET A 326 -20.19 2.37 12.28
CA MET A 326 -20.48 1.46 13.39
C MET A 326 -20.83 2.17 14.71
N LEU A 327 -20.64 3.49 14.78
CA LEU A 327 -20.92 4.29 15.98
C LEU A 327 -22.38 4.12 16.45
N LYS A 328 -23.34 4.19 15.52
CA LYS A 328 -24.77 4.06 15.82
C LYS A 328 -25.21 2.67 16.32
N TYR A 329 -24.37 1.65 16.14
CA TYR A 329 -24.62 0.28 16.59
C TYR A 329 -23.85 -0.06 17.87
N GLY A 330 -23.03 0.86 18.39
CA GLY A 330 -22.21 0.63 19.58
C GLY A 330 -21.03 -0.34 19.38
N TRP A 331 -20.66 -0.66 18.13
CA TRP A 331 -19.50 -1.50 17.83
C TRP A 331 -18.21 -0.70 17.64
N SER A 332 -18.32 0.62 17.65
CA SER A 332 -17.20 1.55 17.73
C SER A 332 -17.59 2.74 18.60
N ASN A 333 -16.61 3.54 18.99
CA ASN A 333 -16.77 4.77 19.75
C ASN A 333 -16.04 5.94 19.04
N ILE A 334 -16.27 7.17 19.52
CA ILE A 334 -15.62 8.38 19.00
C ILE A 334 -14.10 8.31 19.15
N GLU A 335 -13.60 7.73 20.23
CA GLU A 335 -12.17 7.60 20.52
C GLU A 335 -11.42 6.78 19.46
N ASN A 336 -11.98 5.65 19.02
CA ASN A 336 -11.43 4.84 17.94
C ASN A 336 -11.32 5.63 16.62
N ILE A 337 -12.35 6.43 16.31
CA ILE A 337 -12.42 7.23 15.08
C ILE A 337 -11.37 8.36 15.14
N LEU A 338 -11.31 9.08 16.25
CA LEU A 338 -10.32 10.14 16.48
C LEU A 338 -8.89 9.60 16.40
N THR A 339 -8.65 8.41 16.98
CA THR A 339 -7.35 7.74 16.91
C THR A 339 -6.94 7.45 15.46
N CYS A 340 -7.87 6.98 14.62
CA CYS A 340 -7.58 6.75 13.21
C CYS A 340 -7.19 8.04 12.48
N TYR A 341 -7.93 9.13 12.68
CA TYR A 341 -7.56 10.43 12.09
C TYR A 341 -6.26 10.98 12.64
N GLN A 342 -5.98 10.79 13.93
CA GLN A 342 -4.72 11.20 14.53
C GLN A 342 -3.53 10.49 13.89
N ILE A 343 -3.64 9.17 13.71
CA ILE A 343 -2.59 8.40 13.06
C ILE A 343 -2.46 8.82 11.59
N SER A 344 -3.59 9.00 10.88
CA SER A 344 -3.58 9.42 9.47
C SER A 344 -2.91 10.79 9.27
N LEU A 345 -3.24 11.78 10.08
CA LEU A 345 -2.63 13.11 10.03
C LEU A 345 -1.15 13.06 10.44
N ALA A 346 -0.78 12.19 11.39
CA ALA A 346 0.62 11.98 11.74
C ALA A 346 1.44 11.37 10.59
N PHE A 347 0.84 10.52 9.74
CA PHE A 347 1.49 10.05 8.51
C PHE A 347 1.77 11.21 7.55
N SER A 348 0.82 12.15 7.41
CA SER A 348 1.04 13.34 6.59
C SER A 348 2.16 14.21 7.15
N ASP A 349 2.05 14.58 8.43
CA ASP A 349 2.96 15.53 9.06
C ASP A 349 4.38 14.98 9.30
N LYS A 350 4.54 13.67 9.57
CA LYS A 350 5.83 13.06 9.95
C LYS A 350 6.48 12.24 8.84
N CYS A 351 5.69 11.73 7.90
CA CYS A 351 6.18 10.82 6.86
C CYS A 351 6.04 11.38 5.45
N GLY A 352 5.52 12.60 5.27
CA GLY A 352 5.27 13.18 3.94
C GLY A 352 4.25 12.36 3.14
N CYS A 353 3.37 11.62 3.83
CA CYS A 353 2.36 10.81 3.15
C CYS A 353 1.19 11.70 2.74
N GLY A 354 0.68 11.49 1.54
CA GLY A 354 -0.43 12.31 1.03
C GLY A 354 -0.11 13.80 0.93
N GLU A 355 1.15 14.20 0.71
CA GLU A 355 1.63 15.60 0.59
C GLU A 355 0.81 16.51 -0.35
N ARG A 356 -0.04 15.93 -1.19
CA ARG A 356 -0.90 16.63 -2.16
C ARG A 356 -2.38 16.42 -1.93
N SER A 357 -2.78 15.63 -0.95
CA SER A 357 -4.17 15.37 -0.63
C SER A 357 -4.46 15.87 0.77
N ILE A 358 -5.59 16.54 0.94
CA ILE A 358 -6.12 16.94 2.25
C ILE A 358 -7.40 16.16 2.58
N LEU A 359 -7.64 15.04 1.91
CA LEU A 359 -8.85 14.24 2.10
C LEU A 359 -9.01 13.77 3.55
N ASP A 360 -7.91 13.41 4.23
CA ASP A 360 -7.91 13.08 5.65
C ASP A 360 -8.42 14.24 6.51
N ARG A 361 -7.95 15.47 6.25
CA ARG A 361 -8.41 16.71 6.91
C ARG A 361 -9.87 17.01 6.59
N ILE A 362 -10.29 16.88 5.31
CA ILE A 362 -11.68 17.09 4.89
C ILE A 362 -12.60 16.12 5.63
N PHE A 363 -12.30 14.82 5.59
CA PHE A 363 -13.13 13.80 6.23
C PHE A 363 -13.15 13.93 7.74
N PHE A 364 -12.01 14.26 8.35
CA PHE A 364 -11.94 14.54 9.78
C PHE A 364 -12.82 15.74 10.16
N ALA A 365 -12.74 16.85 9.42
CA ALA A 365 -13.55 18.03 9.70
C ALA A 365 -15.05 17.75 9.48
N GLN A 366 -15.43 17.00 8.45
CA GLN A 366 -16.82 16.55 8.26
C GLN A 366 -17.33 15.77 9.47
N PHE A 367 -16.57 14.77 9.91
CA PHE A 367 -16.90 13.99 11.10
C PHE A 367 -16.98 14.84 12.36
N TYR A 368 -16.05 15.80 12.52
CA TYR A 368 -16.02 16.72 13.64
C TYR A 368 -17.32 17.51 13.73
N TRP A 369 -17.75 18.13 12.63
CA TRP A 369 -18.95 18.94 12.60
C TRP A 369 -20.23 18.15 12.86
N GLU A 370 -20.25 16.86 12.50
CA GLU A 370 -21.39 15.98 12.76
C GLU A 370 -21.48 15.50 14.21
N ASN A 371 -20.37 15.48 14.94
CA ASN A 371 -20.25 14.84 16.27
C ASN A 371 -19.55 15.75 17.30
N GLU A 372 -19.65 17.07 17.13
CA GLU A 372 -18.86 18.05 17.88
C GLU A 372 -19.06 17.92 19.40
N ALA A 373 -20.30 17.74 19.85
CA ALA A 373 -20.63 17.65 21.26
C ALA A 373 -19.98 16.41 21.90
N GLU A 374 -20.07 15.24 21.25
CA GLU A 374 -19.44 14.02 21.74
C GLU A 374 -17.91 14.12 21.71
N ILE A 375 -17.33 14.70 20.66
CA ILE A 375 -15.87 14.87 20.51
C ILE A 375 -15.31 15.77 21.61
N LEU A 376 -15.95 16.90 21.91
CA LEU A 376 -15.52 17.83 22.96
C LEU A 376 -15.60 17.20 24.36
N SER A 377 -16.47 16.19 24.53
CA SER A 377 -16.57 15.42 25.78
C SER A 377 -15.51 14.31 25.91
N CYS A 378 -14.86 13.92 24.81
CA CYS A 378 -13.88 12.84 24.76
C CYS A 378 -12.51 13.28 25.31
N THR A 379 -11.82 12.41 26.05
CA THR A 379 -10.48 12.69 26.60
C THR A 379 -9.41 12.84 25.52
N VAL A 380 -9.48 12.04 24.44
CA VAL A 380 -8.50 12.05 23.34
C VAL A 380 -8.53 13.36 22.54
N SER A 381 -9.67 14.06 22.51
CA SER A 381 -9.78 15.34 21.79
C SER A 381 -8.91 16.44 22.42
N ARG A 382 -8.66 16.39 23.74
CA ARG A 382 -7.87 17.42 24.46
C ARG A 382 -6.38 17.38 24.12
N THR A 383 -5.84 16.22 23.75
CA THR A 383 -4.44 16.05 23.37
C THR A 383 -4.21 16.11 21.87
N PHE A 384 -5.26 15.86 21.07
CA PHE A 384 -5.17 15.78 19.62
C PHE A 384 -5.50 17.10 18.89
N LEU A 385 -6.44 17.91 19.41
CA LEU A 385 -6.89 19.15 18.77
C LEU A 385 -5.93 20.33 19.02
N SER A 386 -4.71 20.26 18.50
CA SER A 386 -3.86 21.46 18.34
C SER A 386 -4.53 22.49 17.42
N ASP A 387 -4.13 23.76 17.47
CA ASP A 387 -4.78 24.80 16.65
C ASP A 387 -4.75 24.47 15.14
N GLU A 388 -3.70 23.79 14.64
CA GLU A 388 -3.54 23.39 13.24
C GLU A 388 -4.41 22.19 12.80
N LEU A 389 -4.89 21.40 13.77
CA LEU A 389 -5.72 20.22 13.56
C LEU A 389 -7.13 20.39 14.12
N ASN A 390 -7.52 21.60 14.52
CA ASN A 390 -8.80 21.87 15.13
C ASN A 390 -9.73 22.59 14.13
N PRO A 391 -10.82 21.95 13.66
CA PRO A 391 -11.76 22.57 12.71
C PRO A 391 -12.45 23.83 13.26
N THR A 392 -12.38 24.09 14.57
CA THR A 392 -12.88 25.34 15.18
C THR A 392 -11.88 26.50 15.13
N LYS A 393 -10.77 26.34 14.42
CA LYS A 393 -9.69 27.32 14.29
C LYS A 393 -9.47 27.69 12.82
N GLU A 394 -9.13 28.94 12.55
CA GLU A 394 -8.89 29.41 11.18
C GLU A 394 -7.60 28.83 10.58
N GLU A 395 -6.62 28.53 11.44
CA GLU A 395 -5.33 27.93 11.11
C GLU A 395 -5.51 26.57 10.40
N PHE A 396 -6.48 25.76 10.82
CA PHE A 396 -6.80 24.48 10.19
C PHE A 396 -7.06 24.63 8.68
N TYR A 397 -7.90 25.61 8.32
CA TYR A 397 -8.31 25.87 6.94
C TYR A 397 -7.21 26.52 6.12
N THR A 398 -6.48 27.46 6.74
CA THR A 398 -5.33 28.11 6.11
C THR A 398 -4.26 27.08 5.75
N ASN A 399 -3.96 26.15 6.66
CA ASN A 399 -3.00 25.07 6.40
C ASN A 399 -3.47 24.10 5.33
N ALA A 400 -4.74 23.68 5.38
CA ALA A 400 -5.31 22.81 4.35
C ALA A 400 -5.27 23.46 2.95
N LEU A 401 -5.62 24.74 2.85
CA LEU A 401 -5.55 25.49 1.59
C LEU A 401 -4.10 25.70 1.13
N ASN A 402 -3.16 25.90 2.05
CA ASN A 402 -1.73 26.02 1.71
C ASN A 402 -1.17 24.72 1.09
N ILE A 403 -1.57 23.55 1.59
CA ILE A 403 -1.21 22.25 1.00
C ILE A 403 -1.76 22.16 -0.44
N LEU A 404 -3.00 22.62 -0.66
CA LEU A 404 -3.63 22.62 -1.98
C LEU A 404 -3.15 23.74 -2.93
N ARG A 405 -2.32 24.70 -2.49
CA ARG A 405 -1.88 25.82 -3.36
C ARG A 405 -1.17 25.35 -4.63
N ASN A 406 -0.42 24.26 -4.53
CA ASN A 406 0.34 23.69 -5.64
C ASN A 406 -0.36 22.46 -6.25
N ASN A 407 -1.62 22.18 -5.88
CA ASN A 407 -2.41 21.09 -6.45
C ASN A 407 -3.60 21.65 -7.23
N ASP A 408 -3.80 21.16 -8.46
CA ASP A 408 -4.93 21.51 -9.33
C ASP A 408 -6.20 20.69 -9.05
N ASP A 409 -6.27 20.00 -7.90
CA ASP A 409 -7.48 19.32 -7.45
C ASP A 409 -8.51 20.32 -6.90
N TYR A 410 -9.32 20.87 -7.81
CA TYR A 410 -10.40 21.81 -7.50
C TYR A 410 -11.48 21.21 -6.60
N ARG A 411 -11.70 19.88 -6.60
CA ARG A 411 -12.75 19.25 -5.78
C ARG A 411 -12.42 19.36 -4.30
N GLN A 412 -11.18 19.03 -3.94
CA GLN A 412 -10.70 19.18 -2.56
C GLN A 412 -10.72 20.65 -2.11
N LYS A 413 -10.42 21.59 -3.01
CA LYS A 413 -10.53 23.04 -2.72
C LYS A 413 -11.99 23.41 -2.39
N ILE A 414 -12.96 22.95 -3.18
CA ILE A 414 -14.39 23.20 -2.93
C ILE A 414 -14.84 22.61 -1.58
N ASP A 415 -14.45 21.37 -1.29
CA ASP A 415 -14.79 20.69 -0.03
C ASP A 415 -14.25 21.42 1.20
N ILE A 416 -13.00 21.91 1.14
CA ILE A 416 -12.44 22.65 2.27
C ILE A 416 -13.08 24.03 2.42
N TYR A 417 -13.48 24.69 1.31
CA TYR A 417 -14.25 25.93 1.38
C TYR A 417 -15.65 25.73 1.97
N LEU A 418 -16.32 24.62 1.64
CA LEU A 418 -17.58 24.19 2.25
C LEU A 418 -17.44 24.04 3.77
N LEU A 419 -16.36 23.41 4.22
CA LEU A 419 -16.07 23.26 5.64
C LEU A 419 -15.71 24.58 6.32
N TYR A 420 -14.99 25.48 5.63
CA TYR A 420 -14.69 26.82 6.15
C TYR A 420 -15.96 27.66 6.29
N ALA A 421 -16.91 27.55 5.36
CA ALA A 421 -18.19 28.22 5.46
C ALA A 421 -18.98 27.81 6.72
N LYS A 422 -18.97 26.51 7.08
CA LYS A 422 -19.56 26.01 8.34
C LYS A 422 -18.88 26.62 9.56
N TYR A 423 -17.55 26.66 9.57
CA TYR A 423 -16.77 27.33 10.62
C TYR A 423 -17.13 28.81 10.74
N ALA A 424 -17.12 29.55 9.63
CA ALA A 424 -17.40 30.97 9.60
C ALA A 424 -18.82 31.27 10.11
N GLN A 425 -19.82 30.51 9.68
CA GLN A 425 -21.20 30.65 10.14
C GLN A 425 -21.33 30.51 11.67
N LYS A 426 -20.56 29.59 12.27
CA LYS A 426 -20.71 29.23 13.68
C LYS A 426 -19.82 30.07 14.62
N TYR A 427 -18.61 30.42 14.21
CA TYR A 427 -17.62 31.05 15.10
C TYR A 427 -17.25 32.49 14.71
N LEU A 428 -17.47 32.88 13.47
CA LEU A 428 -17.16 34.22 13.00
C LEU A 428 -18.45 35.06 12.96
N LYS A 429 -18.70 35.83 14.03
CA LYS A 429 -19.89 36.70 14.13
C LYS A 429 -19.96 37.67 12.94
N HIS A 430 -21.16 37.83 12.37
CA HIS A 430 -21.49 38.74 11.26
C HIS A 430 -20.70 40.06 11.33
N LYS A 431 -19.77 40.29 10.38
CA LYS A 431 -19.42 41.62 9.79
C LYS A 431 -18.20 41.68 8.87
N GLN A 432 -17.46 40.59 8.64
CA GLN A 432 -16.40 40.61 7.62
C GLN A 432 -16.79 39.71 6.45
N LYS A 433 -16.87 40.30 5.25
CA LYS A 433 -16.89 39.53 4.00
C LYS A 433 -15.53 38.86 3.89
N TYR A 434 -15.45 37.56 4.13
CA TYR A 434 -14.17 36.87 4.17
C TYR A 434 -13.63 36.68 2.74
N PRO A 435 -12.40 37.15 2.45
CA PRO A 435 -11.78 37.01 1.13
C PRO A 435 -11.74 35.56 0.66
N ILE A 436 -11.50 34.59 1.57
CA ILE A 436 -11.48 33.15 1.28
C ILE A 436 -12.82 32.66 0.71
N ILE A 437 -13.94 33.16 1.24
CA ILE A 437 -15.29 32.78 0.78
C ILE A 437 -15.62 33.49 -0.53
N GLN A 438 -15.19 34.74 -0.72
CA GLN A 438 -15.33 35.42 -2.01
C GLN A 438 -14.49 34.76 -3.09
N THR A 439 -13.27 34.31 -2.79
CA THR A 439 -12.43 33.51 -3.68
C THR A 439 -13.06 32.16 -3.97
N ALA A 440 -13.70 31.50 -3.00
CA ALA A 440 -14.44 30.27 -3.23
C ALA A 440 -15.63 30.48 -4.18
N ILE A 441 -16.44 31.53 -3.94
CA ILE A 441 -17.56 31.90 -4.82
C ILE A 441 -17.05 32.26 -6.21
N GLN A 442 -15.98 33.06 -6.31
CA GLN A 442 -15.36 33.42 -7.58
C GLN A 442 -14.84 32.19 -8.31
N LEU A 443 -14.09 31.29 -7.67
CA LEU A 443 -13.62 30.03 -8.29
C LEU A 443 -14.79 29.16 -8.81
N LEU A 444 -15.92 29.15 -8.10
CA LEU A 444 -17.15 28.46 -8.53
C LEU A 444 -17.92 29.21 -9.63
N GLU A 445 -17.58 30.46 -9.89
CA GLU A 445 -18.18 31.32 -10.91
C GLU A 445 -17.25 31.52 -12.12
N THR A 446 -15.94 31.40 -11.97
CA THR A 446 -14.94 31.73 -13.00
C THR A 446 -14.44 30.56 -13.83
N ASP A 447 -14.56 29.30 -13.39
CA ASP A 447 -14.07 28.18 -14.20
C ASP A 447 -15.19 27.37 -14.85
N GLU A 448 -15.10 27.29 -16.18
CA GLU A 448 -15.18 26.18 -17.16
C GLU A 448 -15.53 24.73 -16.71
N LEU A 449 -15.78 24.47 -15.42
CA LEU A 449 -16.32 23.23 -14.82
C LEU A 449 -17.76 22.91 -15.22
N TYR A 450 -18.38 23.77 -16.04
CA TYR A 450 -19.62 23.52 -16.77
C TYR A 450 -19.41 22.65 -18.03
N SER A 451 -18.37 21.82 -18.11
CA SER A 451 -18.39 20.74 -19.08
C SER A 451 -19.58 19.83 -18.73
N GLU A 452 -20.40 19.50 -19.72
CA GLU A 452 -21.66 18.76 -19.56
C GLU A 452 -21.48 17.37 -18.91
N ASN A 453 -20.23 16.95 -18.66
CA ASN A 453 -19.81 15.65 -18.12
C ASN A 453 -19.45 15.65 -16.62
N SER A 454 -19.55 16.75 -15.88
CA SER A 454 -19.32 16.72 -14.43
C SER A 454 -20.46 15.98 -13.70
N ASP A 455 -20.12 15.00 -12.85
CA ASP A 455 -21.06 14.19 -12.04
C ASP A 455 -22.22 15.02 -11.43
N PHE A 456 -23.43 14.48 -11.53
CA PHE A 456 -24.68 15.13 -11.09
C PHE A 456 -24.65 15.59 -9.62
N ASP A 457 -23.92 14.87 -8.76
CA ASP A 457 -23.79 15.17 -7.33
C ASP A 457 -23.03 16.49 -7.05
N HIS A 458 -22.05 16.88 -7.88
CA HIS A 458 -21.30 18.13 -7.69
C HIS A 458 -22.11 19.38 -7.99
N LYS A 459 -23.03 19.33 -8.98
CA LYS A 459 -23.92 20.47 -9.29
C LYS A 459 -24.88 20.77 -8.14
N GLU A 460 -25.39 19.73 -7.48
CA GLU A 460 -26.24 19.84 -6.28
C GLU A 460 -25.46 20.39 -5.07
N GLU A 461 -24.22 19.94 -4.85
CA GLU A 461 -23.39 20.44 -3.74
C GLU A 461 -22.96 21.90 -3.92
N ILE A 462 -22.61 22.33 -5.14
CA ILE A 462 -22.31 23.73 -5.43
C ILE A 462 -23.57 24.60 -5.25
N LYS A 463 -24.75 24.10 -5.63
CA LYS A 463 -26.02 24.79 -5.39
C LYS A 463 -26.33 24.91 -3.90
N LYS A 464 -26.08 23.85 -3.11
CA LYS A 464 -26.16 23.89 -1.64
C LYS A 464 -25.17 24.88 -1.05
N LEU A 465 -23.93 24.93 -1.55
CA LEU A 465 -22.92 25.88 -1.12
C LEU A 465 -23.36 27.33 -1.38
N LYS A 466 -23.80 27.64 -2.62
CA LYS A 466 -24.34 28.96 -2.96
C LYS A 466 -25.51 29.34 -2.05
N ALA A 467 -26.41 28.40 -1.75
CA ALA A 467 -27.53 28.62 -0.83
C ALA A 467 -27.10 28.81 0.63
N MET A 468 -26.13 28.04 1.13
CA MET A 468 -25.58 28.16 2.49
C MET A 468 -24.82 29.48 2.67
N LEU A 469 -23.99 29.85 1.69
CA LEU A 469 -23.27 31.12 1.69
C LEU A 469 -24.24 32.30 1.59
N SER A 470 -25.27 32.23 0.74
CA SER A 470 -26.29 33.28 0.66
C SER A 470 -27.05 33.45 1.99
N LYS A 471 -27.31 32.36 2.72
CA LYS A 471 -27.95 32.39 4.05
C LYS A 471 -27.02 32.85 5.18
N ALA A 472 -25.71 32.61 5.07
CA ALA A 472 -24.74 33.00 6.09
C ALA A 472 -24.35 34.49 6.00
N PHE A 473 -24.49 35.10 4.81
CA PHE A 473 -24.01 36.45 4.51
C PHE A 473 -25.10 37.46 4.10
N CYS A 474 -26.36 37.06 4.01
CA CYS A 474 -27.53 37.95 4.07
C CYS A 474 -28.10 37.93 5.49
#